data_AF-J1F3C7-F1
#
_entry.id   AF-J1F3C7-F1
#
_cell.length_a   1.000
_cell.length_b   1.000
_cell.length_c   1.000
_cell.angle_alpha   90.00
_cell.angle_beta   90.00
_cell.angle_gamma   90.00
#
_symmetry.space_group_name_H-M   'P 1'
#
loop_
_entity.id
_entity.type
_entity.pdbx_description
1 polymer ?
#
loop_
_entity_poly.entity_id
_entity_poly.type
_entity_poly.pdbx_seq_one_letter_code
_entity_poly.pdbx_strand_id
1 'polypeptide(L)'
;MELPEKLKLYRQAQHLTQSQVALELNVSRKTISGWENAHSTPDIATIAKLSDIYHVPLDSFIKDNNFSCQNSVMQSKKATATNRITYFLNFFVILLLCLDLFNPYGFHSFLILFSAIINSFAFISSFQNWSIFSNVFYLLKTCFLFTFIFTTTIFISLFDKNFLNYFKASNADFLFGLVTGRLVLISLLAFCLIIICSFKRNL
;
A
#
# COMPACT_ATOMS: atom_id res chain seq x y z
N MET A 1 23.61 -15.15 -13.49
CA MET A 1 23.46 -13.98 -14.34
C MET A 1 24.69 -13.14 -14.22
N GLU A 2 25.44 -13.05 -15.29
CA GLU A 2 26.63 -12.20 -15.38
C GLU A 2 26.23 -10.74 -15.68
N LEU A 3 27.16 -9.80 -15.51
CA LEU A 3 26.93 -8.37 -15.74
C LEU A 3 26.28 -8.05 -17.11
N PRO A 4 26.72 -8.63 -18.25
CA PRO A 4 26.10 -8.37 -19.57
C PRO A 4 24.58 -8.65 -19.59
N GLU A 5 24.17 -9.76 -18.99
CA GLU A 5 22.76 -10.15 -18.90
C GLU A 5 21.97 -9.21 -17.99
N LYS A 6 22.56 -8.80 -16.86
CA LYS A 6 21.97 -7.82 -15.93
C LYS A 6 21.72 -6.48 -16.62
N LEU A 7 22.69 -5.98 -17.39
CA LEU A 7 22.57 -4.72 -18.14
C LEU A 7 21.38 -4.75 -19.11
N LYS A 8 21.27 -5.83 -19.90
CA LYS A 8 20.18 -6.02 -20.85
C LYS A 8 18.83 -6.13 -20.16
N LEU A 9 18.77 -6.89 -19.06
CA LEU A 9 17.55 -7.08 -18.26
C LEU A 9 17.05 -5.76 -17.68
N TYR A 10 17.92 -4.99 -17.01
CA TYR A 10 17.54 -3.72 -16.39
C TYR A 10 17.09 -2.68 -17.41
N ARG A 11 17.79 -2.61 -18.56
CA ARG A 11 17.35 -1.76 -19.67
C ARG A 11 15.94 -2.11 -20.14
N GLN A 12 15.66 -3.40 -20.35
CA GLN A 12 14.35 -3.88 -20.78
C GLN A 12 13.26 -3.64 -19.72
N ALA A 13 13.60 -3.75 -18.42
CA ALA A 13 12.68 -3.50 -17.32
C ALA A 13 12.18 -2.03 -17.26
N GLN A 14 13.04 -1.10 -17.69
CA GLN A 14 12.71 0.32 -17.88
C GLN A 14 12.16 0.65 -19.27
N HIS A 15 11.92 -0.34 -20.12
CA HIS A 15 11.42 -0.16 -21.49
C HIS A 15 12.31 0.75 -22.38
N LEU A 16 13.61 0.82 -22.08
CA LEU A 16 14.56 1.62 -22.82
C LEU A 16 15.17 0.84 -23.99
N THR A 17 15.45 1.52 -25.09
CA THR A 17 16.24 1.00 -26.21
C THR A 17 17.73 1.21 -25.96
N GLN A 18 18.58 0.41 -26.60
CA GLN A 18 20.04 0.61 -26.52
C GLN A 18 20.46 2.02 -26.98
N SER A 19 19.72 2.61 -27.93
CA SER A 19 20.00 3.97 -28.42
C SER A 19 19.67 5.04 -27.36
N GLN A 20 18.61 4.85 -26.58
CA GLN A 20 18.23 5.81 -25.52
C GLN A 20 19.27 5.81 -24.39
N VAL A 21 19.68 4.63 -23.93
CA VAL A 21 20.75 4.52 -22.91
C VAL A 21 22.07 5.08 -23.44
N ALA A 22 22.39 4.84 -24.71
CA ALA A 22 23.58 5.39 -25.34
C ALA A 22 23.58 6.92 -25.35
N LEU A 23 22.42 7.54 -25.63
CA LEU A 23 22.25 8.99 -25.58
C LEU A 23 22.45 9.54 -24.17
N GLU A 24 21.84 8.93 -23.15
CA GLU A 24 21.99 9.39 -21.76
C GLU A 24 23.41 9.27 -21.21
N LEU A 25 24.13 8.22 -21.61
CA LEU A 25 25.52 8.00 -21.21
C LEU A 25 26.53 8.73 -22.09
N ASN A 26 26.09 9.40 -23.16
CA ASN A 26 26.95 9.99 -24.19
C ASN A 26 27.95 8.98 -24.78
N VAL A 27 27.49 7.77 -25.07
CA VAL A 27 28.27 6.71 -25.73
C VAL A 27 27.60 6.26 -27.03
N SER A 28 28.28 5.46 -27.83
CA SER A 28 27.67 4.90 -29.04
C SER A 28 26.69 3.76 -28.70
N ARG A 29 25.65 3.56 -29.52
CA ARG A 29 24.76 2.38 -29.40
C ARG A 29 25.57 1.07 -29.45
N LYS A 30 26.63 1.03 -30.28
CA LYS A 30 27.52 -0.13 -30.40
C LYS A 30 28.21 -0.45 -29.07
N THR A 31 28.56 0.56 -28.29
CA THR A 31 29.14 0.41 -26.95
C THR A 31 28.18 -0.30 -26.00
N ILE A 32 26.91 0.14 -25.94
CA ILE A 32 25.87 -0.51 -25.13
C ILE A 32 25.68 -1.97 -25.57
N SER A 33 25.58 -2.21 -26.87
CA SER A 33 25.46 -3.57 -27.42
C SER A 33 26.69 -4.43 -27.07
N GLY A 34 27.88 -3.84 -27.08
CA GLY A 34 29.12 -4.52 -26.67
C GLY A 34 29.08 -4.97 -25.22
N TRP A 35 28.61 -4.10 -24.32
CA TRP A 35 28.45 -4.44 -22.90
C TRP A 35 27.39 -5.52 -22.66
N GLU A 36 26.24 -5.46 -23.35
CA GLU A 36 25.16 -6.44 -23.20
C GLU A 36 25.48 -7.83 -23.78
N ASN A 37 26.46 -7.90 -24.69
CA ASN A 37 26.88 -9.14 -25.34
C ASN A 37 28.29 -9.59 -24.89
N ALA A 38 28.78 -9.10 -23.75
CA ALA A 38 30.10 -9.46 -23.18
C ALA A 38 31.32 -9.17 -24.07
N HIS A 39 31.20 -8.30 -25.09
CA HIS A 39 32.33 -7.93 -25.96
C HIS A 39 33.23 -6.87 -25.33
N SER A 40 32.69 -6.10 -24.38
CA SER A 40 33.41 -5.12 -23.58
C SER A 40 32.71 -4.97 -22.23
N THR A 41 33.36 -4.31 -21.27
CA THR A 41 32.77 -4.05 -19.95
C THR A 41 32.73 -2.55 -19.67
N PRO A 42 31.65 -2.04 -19.06
CA PRO A 42 31.63 -0.66 -18.56
C PRO A 42 32.53 -0.53 -17.34
N ASP A 43 33.08 0.66 -17.11
CA ASP A 43 33.80 0.98 -15.89
C ASP A 43 32.83 1.23 -14.72
N ILE A 44 33.36 1.28 -13.50
CA ILE A 44 32.56 1.46 -12.28
C ILE A 44 31.80 2.79 -12.30
N ALA A 45 32.38 3.85 -12.86
CA ALA A 45 31.72 5.15 -12.99
C ALA A 45 30.50 5.07 -13.93
N THR A 46 30.61 4.32 -15.04
CA THR A 46 29.49 4.08 -15.94
C THR A 46 28.45 3.16 -15.30
N ILE A 47 28.86 2.15 -14.52
CA ILE A 47 27.93 1.31 -13.75
C ILE A 47 27.14 2.15 -12.73
N ALA A 48 27.76 3.15 -12.09
CA ALA A 48 27.07 4.09 -11.22
C ALA A 48 26.02 4.92 -11.98
N LYS A 49 26.34 5.44 -13.16
CA LYS A 49 25.36 6.14 -14.00
C LYS A 49 24.23 5.22 -14.47
N LEU A 50 24.55 3.98 -14.85
CA LEU A 50 23.57 2.97 -15.22
C LEU A 50 22.65 2.60 -14.05
N SER A 51 23.18 2.61 -12.82
CA SER A 51 22.41 2.45 -11.59
C SER A 51 21.36 3.55 -11.45
N ASP A 52 21.73 4.81 -11.73
CA ASP A 52 20.80 5.93 -11.71
C ASP A 52 19.76 5.83 -12.84
N ILE A 53 20.19 5.56 -14.07
CA ILE A 53 19.33 5.45 -15.27
C ILE A 53 18.31 4.32 -15.11
N TYR A 54 18.75 3.17 -14.59
CA TYR A 54 17.88 2.00 -14.42
C TYR A 54 17.10 2.01 -13.10
N HIS A 55 17.36 2.98 -12.22
CA HIS A 55 16.82 3.04 -10.86
C HIS A 55 17.05 1.75 -10.07
N VAL A 56 18.25 1.18 -10.21
CA VAL A 56 18.68 -0.06 -9.55
C VAL A 56 19.91 0.23 -8.70
N PRO A 57 20.00 -0.26 -7.44
CA PRO A 57 21.18 -0.03 -6.61
C PRO A 57 22.45 -0.57 -7.27
N LEU A 58 23.55 0.19 -7.22
CA LEU A 58 24.88 -0.18 -7.74
C LEU A 58 25.30 -1.60 -7.34
N ASP A 59 25.06 -1.96 -6.09
CA ASP A 59 25.31 -3.30 -5.52
C ASP A 59 24.70 -4.44 -6.34
N SER A 60 23.60 -4.20 -7.05
CA SER A 60 22.91 -5.20 -7.87
C SER A 60 23.69 -5.57 -9.13
N PHE A 61 24.52 -4.65 -9.64
CA PHE A 61 25.38 -4.91 -10.80
C PHE A 61 26.63 -5.70 -10.39
N ILE A 62 27.16 -5.41 -9.19
CA ILE A 62 28.43 -5.93 -8.69
C ILE A 62 28.27 -7.29 -7.99
N LYS A 63 27.18 -7.50 -7.23
CA LYS A 63 26.95 -8.76 -6.52
C LYS A 63 26.38 -9.82 -7.46
N ASP A 64 26.98 -11.00 -7.49
CA ASP A 64 26.52 -12.20 -8.23
C ASP A 64 25.30 -12.89 -7.64
N ASN A 65 24.52 -12.18 -6.84
CA ASN A 65 23.32 -12.71 -6.23
C ASN A 65 22.17 -12.67 -7.24
N ASN A 66 22.15 -13.71 -8.07
CA ASN A 66 20.96 -14.20 -8.77
C ASN A 66 19.76 -14.14 -7.80
N PHE A 67 18.60 -13.66 -8.27
CA PHE A 67 17.27 -13.64 -7.62
C PHE A 67 16.65 -12.32 -7.14
N SER A 68 17.38 -11.23 -6.89
CA SER A 68 16.76 -10.07 -6.22
C SER A 68 16.05 -9.09 -7.16
N CYS A 69 16.55 -8.88 -8.37
CA CYS A 69 16.28 -7.62 -9.06
C CYS A 69 15.12 -7.68 -10.08
N GLN A 70 14.92 -8.81 -10.77
CA GLN A 70 13.72 -9.00 -11.60
C GLN A 70 12.47 -9.22 -10.72
N ASN A 71 12.66 -9.90 -9.58
CA ASN A 71 11.65 -10.03 -8.56
C ASN A 71 11.34 -8.68 -7.91
N SER A 72 12.31 -7.82 -7.59
CA SER A 72 12.02 -6.51 -6.98
C SER A 72 11.26 -5.57 -7.92
N VAL A 73 11.56 -5.56 -9.23
CA VAL A 73 10.82 -4.74 -10.21
C VAL A 73 9.42 -5.31 -10.48
N MET A 74 9.26 -6.63 -10.60
CA MET A 74 7.93 -7.23 -10.76
C MET A 74 7.10 -7.18 -9.46
N GLN A 75 7.73 -7.33 -8.29
CA GLN A 75 7.08 -7.19 -6.98
C GLN A 75 6.71 -5.74 -6.69
N SER A 76 7.52 -4.74 -7.09
CA SER A 76 7.15 -3.33 -6.98
C SER A 76 6.01 -2.95 -7.94
N LYS A 77 6.05 -3.40 -9.20
CA LYS A 77 4.94 -3.20 -10.15
C LYS A 77 3.65 -3.92 -9.69
N LYS A 78 3.73 -5.12 -9.12
CA LYS A 78 2.58 -5.82 -8.53
C LYS A 78 2.09 -5.15 -7.24
N ALA A 79 2.97 -4.75 -6.33
CA ALA A 79 2.60 -4.13 -5.07
C ALA A 79 1.96 -2.74 -5.27
N THR A 80 2.45 -1.96 -6.24
CA THR A 80 1.82 -0.68 -6.61
C THR A 80 0.41 -0.87 -7.19
N ALA A 81 0.20 -1.90 -8.02
CA ALA A 81 -1.12 -2.26 -8.53
C ALA A 81 -2.06 -2.79 -7.43
N THR A 82 -1.58 -3.68 -6.57
CA THR A 82 -2.34 -4.20 -5.41
C THR A 82 -2.72 -3.06 -4.48
N ASN A 83 -1.81 -2.13 -4.19
CA ASN A 83 -2.13 -0.96 -3.37
C ASN A 83 -3.25 -0.13 -3.99
N ARG A 84 -3.22 0.17 -5.30
CA ARG A 84 -4.33 0.90 -5.95
C ARG A 84 -5.68 0.20 -5.75
N ILE A 85 -5.73 -1.11 -5.98
CA ILE A 85 -6.96 -1.92 -5.85
C ILE A 85 -7.46 -1.90 -4.39
N THR A 86 -6.58 -2.11 -3.42
CA THR A 86 -6.95 -2.09 -1.99
C THR A 86 -7.53 -0.75 -1.56
N TYR A 87 -6.99 0.39 -2.05
CA TYR A 87 -7.56 1.71 -1.72
C TYR A 87 -8.94 1.93 -2.34
N PHE A 88 -9.16 1.51 -3.59
CA PHE A 88 -10.49 1.58 -4.22
C PHE A 88 -11.51 0.71 -3.46
N LEU A 89 -11.12 -0.51 -3.09
CA LEU A 89 -11.96 -1.38 -2.26
C LEU A 89 -12.22 -0.77 -0.88
N ASN A 90 -11.24 -0.07 -0.29
CA ASN A 90 -11.39 0.59 1.01
C ASN A 90 -12.45 1.70 0.97
N PHE A 91 -12.48 2.51 -0.10
CA PHE A 91 -13.51 3.51 -0.31
C PHE A 91 -14.92 2.88 -0.37
N PHE A 92 -15.06 1.77 -1.10
CA PHE A 92 -16.33 1.05 -1.20
C PHE A 92 -16.76 0.45 0.15
N VAL A 93 -15.84 -0.12 0.91
CA VAL A 93 -16.11 -0.66 2.25
C VAL A 93 -16.52 0.44 3.24
N ILE A 94 -15.90 1.62 3.20
CA ILE A 94 -16.33 2.77 4.02
C ILE A 94 -17.75 3.21 3.67
N LEU A 95 -18.10 3.27 2.39
CA LEU A 95 -19.45 3.61 1.97
C LEU A 95 -20.48 2.64 2.57
N LEU A 96 -20.19 1.33 2.51
CA LEU A 96 -21.05 0.29 3.09
C LEU A 96 -21.15 0.40 4.62
N LEU A 97 -20.03 0.64 5.32
CA LEU A 97 -20.00 0.83 6.78
C LEU A 97 -20.80 2.07 7.21
N CYS A 98 -20.74 3.16 6.43
CA CYS A 98 -21.54 4.35 6.69
C CYS A 98 -23.04 4.08 6.55
N LEU A 99 -23.45 3.28 5.55
CA LEU A 99 -24.86 2.90 5.39
C LEU A 99 -25.36 2.00 6.54
N ASP A 100 -24.51 1.07 6.99
CA ASP A 100 -24.81 0.15 8.09
C ASP A 100 -24.91 0.88 9.45
N LEU A 101 -24.16 1.97 9.63
CA LEU A 101 -24.24 2.83 10.83
C LEU A 101 -25.65 3.41 11.06
N PHE A 102 -26.47 3.54 10.02
CA PHE A 102 -27.84 4.06 10.11
C PHE A 102 -28.91 2.96 10.08
N ASN A 103 -28.55 1.70 9.84
CA ASN A 103 -29.50 0.58 9.70
C ASN A 103 -29.07 -0.65 10.54
N PRO A 104 -29.45 -0.71 11.83
CA PRO A 104 -28.93 -1.70 12.78
C PRO A 104 -29.40 -3.17 12.60
N TYR A 105 -30.27 -3.47 11.62
CA TYR A 105 -30.92 -4.79 11.51
C TYR A 105 -30.46 -5.68 10.33
N GLY A 106 -29.46 -5.27 9.54
CA GLY A 106 -29.08 -6.00 8.33
C GLY A 106 -28.31 -7.30 8.60
N PHE A 107 -28.77 -8.44 8.06
CA PHE A 107 -28.00 -9.70 7.92
C PHE A 107 -26.63 -9.48 7.24
N HIS A 108 -26.50 -8.38 6.51
CA HIS A 108 -25.29 -7.93 5.84
C HIS A 108 -24.22 -7.31 6.76
N SER A 109 -24.53 -6.96 8.02
CA SER A 109 -23.57 -6.31 8.93
C SER A 109 -22.35 -7.19 9.24
N PHE A 110 -22.55 -8.50 9.43
CA PHE A 110 -21.45 -9.45 9.61
C PHE A 110 -20.57 -9.59 8.35
N LEU A 111 -21.18 -9.67 7.17
CA LEU A 111 -20.43 -9.77 5.91
C LEU A 111 -19.60 -8.52 5.63
N ILE A 112 -20.14 -7.34 5.95
CA ILE A 112 -19.42 -6.06 5.86
C ILE A 112 -18.23 -6.07 6.81
N LEU A 113 -18.40 -6.53 8.05
CA LEU A 113 -17.32 -6.66 9.02
C LEU A 113 -16.19 -7.57 8.51
N PHE A 114 -16.53 -8.75 8.00
CA PHE A 114 -15.56 -9.68 7.40
C PHE A 114 -14.84 -9.05 6.21
N SER A 115 -15.56 -8.34 5.33
CA SER A 115 -14.96 -7.65 4.18
C SER A 115 -13.98 -6.56 4.62
N ALA A 116 -14.28 -5.82 5.70
CA ALA A 116 -13.41 -4.80 6.25
C ALA A 116 -12.15 -5.38 6.89
N ILE A 117 -12.26 -6.53 7.57
CA ILE A 117 -11.12 -7.24 8.13
C ILE A 117 -10.21 -7.77 7.02
N ILE A 118 -10.78 -8.41 6.00
CA ILE A 118 -10.02 -8.91 4.83
C ILE A 118 -9.29 -7.76 4.13
N ASN A 119 -9.96 -6.62 3.94
CA ASN A 119 -9.37 -5.43 3.33
C ASN A 119 -8.21 -4.88 4.18
N SER A 120 -8.42 -4.78 5.50
CA SER A 120 -7.39 -4.33 6.45
C SER A 120 -6.16 -5.23 6.41
N PHE A 121 -6.36 -6.55 6.36
CA PHE A 121 -5.27 -7.51 6.26
C PHE A 121 -4.54 -7.45 4.91
N ALA A 122 -5.29 -7.36 3.81
CA ALA A 122 -4.74 -7.19 2.47
C ALA A 122 -3.89 -5.91 2.37
N PHE A 123 -4.35 -4.82 2.99
CA PHE A 123 -3.61 -3.56 3.06
C PHE A 123 -2.30 -3.68 3.84
N ILE A 124 -2.34 -4.27 5.04
CA ILE A 124 -1.14 -4.49 5.87
C ILE A 124 -0.11 -5.34 5.09
N SER A 125 -0.57 -6.37 4.40
CA SER A 125 0.28 -7.27 3.61
C SER A 125 0.90 -6.58 2.39
N SER A 126 0.18 -5.66 1.73
CA SER A 126 0.68 -4.94 0.55
C SER A 126 1.48 -3.69 0.89
N PHE A 127 1.51 -3.26 2.15
CA PHE A 127 2.19 -2.06 2.59
C PHE A 127 3.71 -2.24 2.64
N GLN A 128 4.45 -1.50 1.80
CA GLN A 128 5.91 -1.64 1.66
C GLN A 128 6.72 -0.66 2.52
N ASN A 129 6.14 0.49 2.93
CA ASN A 129 6.87 1.58 3.59
C ASN A 129 6.66 1.64 5.11
N TRP A 130 6.86 0.51 5.81
CA TRP A 130 6.74 0.45 7.27
C TRP A 130 7.69 1.39 8.02
N SER A 131 8.78 1.82 7.40
CA SER A 131 9.76 2.78 7.97
C SER A 131 9.16 4.15 8.32
N ILE A 132 8.02 4.53 7.74
CA ILE A 132 7.31 5.78 8.06
C ILE A 132 6.88 5.80 9.54
N PHE A 133 6.52 4.64 10.11
CA PHE A 133 6.14 4.51 11.52
C PHE A 133 7.32 4.57 12.49
N SER A 134 8.57 4.61 12.00
CA SER A 134 9.74 4.86 12.84
C SER A 134 9.76 6.30 13.38
N ASN A 135 9.04 7.23 12.73
CA ASN A 135 8.93 8.61 13.20
C ASN A 135 7.79 8.75 14.23
N VAL A 136 8.15 9.01 15.49
CA VAL A 136 7.22 9.18 16.61
C VAL A 136 6.16 10.26 16.34
N PHE A 137 6.52 11.35 15.65
CA PHE A 137 5.56 12.41 15.30
C PHE A 137 4.48 11.93 14.33
N TYR A 138 4.84 11.06 13.37
CA TYR A 138 3.88 10.51 12.43
C TYR A 138 2.92 9.53 13.13
N LEU A 139 3.47 8.68 14.02
CA LEU A 139 2.68 7.75 14.82
C LEU A 139 1.68 8.50 15.71
N LEU A 140 2.15 9.53 16.44
CA LEU A 140 1.29 10.39 17.26
C LEU A 140 0.18 11.05 16.44
N LYS A 141 0.50 11.56 15.24
CA LYS A 141 -0.49 12.14 14.33
C LYS A 141 -1.55 11.12 13.91
N THR A 142 -1.16 9.89 13.57
CA THR A 142 -2.11 8.84 13.19
C THR A 142 -2.99 8.40 14.36
N CYS A 143 -2.43 8.27 15.57
CA CYS A 143 -3.21 7.97 16.78
C CYS A 143 -4.19 9.08 17.12
N PHE A 144 -3.77 10.35 17.04
CA PHE A 144 -4.65 11.49 17.27
C PHE A 144 -5.82 11.48 16.29
N LEU A 145 -5.54 11.26 15.00
CA LEU A 145 -6.58 11.16 13.96
C LEU A 145 -7.56 10.01 14.24
N PHE A 146 -7.07 8.84 14.69
CA PHE A 146 -7.91 7.72 15.13
C PHE A 146 -8.84 8.13 16.27
N THR A 147 -8.30 8.71 17.33
CA THR A 147 -9.08 9.10 18.51
C THR A 147 -10.14 10.15 18.17
N PHE A 148 -9.79 11.11 17.30
CA PHE A 148 -10.73 12.12 16.83
C PHE A 148 -11.87 11.51 16.02
N ILE A 149 -11.56 10.67 15.02
CA ILE A 149 -12.58 10.01 14.21
C ILE A 149 -13.47 9.13 15.10
N PHE A 150 -12.87 8.29 15.94
CA PHE A 150 -13.58 7.39 16.84
C PHE A 150 -14.57 8.13 17.76
N THR A 151 -14.12 9.21 18.40
CA THR A 151 -14.98 10.03 19.29
C THR A 151 -16.10 10.73 18.52
N THR A 152 -15.82 11.29 17.35
CA THR A 152 -16.86 11.91 16.50
C THR A 152 -17.92 10.90 16.05
N THR A 153 -17.52 9.69 15.67
CA THR A 153 -18.46 8.63 15.26
C THR A 153 -19.30 8.10 16.42
N ILE A 154 -18.74 7.97 17.63
CA ILE A 154 -19.52 7.65 18.84
C ILE A 154 -20.53 8.76 19.10
N PHE A 155 -20.10 10.02 19.04
CA PHE A 155 -20.97 11.17 19.26
C PHE A 155 -22.14 11.19 18.27
N ILE A 156 -21.90 10.97 16.98
CA ILE A 156 -22.97 10.86 15.95
C ILE A 156 -23.94 9.72 16.30
N SER A 157 -23.43 8.57 16.75
CA SER A 157 -24.27 7.42 17.12
C SER A 157 -25.21 7.70 18.30
N LEU A 158 -24.89 8.66 19.18
CA LEU A 158 -25.76 9.05 20.30
C LEU A 158 -26.99 9.85 19.86
N PHE A 159 -26.96 10.48 18.69
CA PHE A 159 -28.10 11.21 18.13
C PHE A 159 -29.05 10.32 17.31
N ASP A 160 -28.70 9.06 17.09
CA ASP A 160 -29.55 8.12 16.37
C ASP A 160 -30.75 7.69 17.25
N LYS A 161 -31.95 8.13 16.85
CA LYS A 161 -33.20 7.80 17.53
C LYS A 161 -33.46 6.30 17.58
N ASN A 162 -33.04 5.55 16.55
CA ASN A 162 -33.18 4.09 16.53
C ASN A 162 -32.32 3.48 17.64
N PHE A 163 -31.06 3.92 17.76
CA PHE A 163 -30.15 3.50 18.81
C PHE A 163 -30.71 3.76 20.21
N LEU A 164 -31.22 4.96 20.46
CA LEU A 164 -31.83 5.34 21.75
C LEU A 164 -33.09 4.53 22.08
N ASN A 165 -33.86 4.11 21.08
CA ASN A 165 -35.05 3.27 21.29
C ASN A 165 -34.68 1.85 21.75
N TYR A 166 -33.58 1.25 21.27
CA TYR A 166 -33.11 -0.03 21.81
C TYR A 166 -32.70 0.08 23.27
N PHE A 167 -32.02 1.16 23.62
CA PHE A 167 -31.57 1.42 24.98
C PHE A 167 -32.72 1.44 26.00
N LYS A 168 -33.93 1.80 25.55
CA LYS A 168 -35.15 1.81 26.38
C LYS A 168 -35.92 0.49 26.38
N ALA A 169 -35.81 -0.33 25.33
CA ALA A 169 -36.75 -1.42 25.06
C ALA A 169 -36.16 -2.84 25.19
N SER A 170 -34.86 -2.98 25.49
CA SER A 170 -34.16 -4.26 25.40
C SER A 170 -33.49 -4.73 26.69
N ASN A 171 -33.33 -6.05 26.82
CA ASN A 171 -32.65 -6.69 27.95
C ASN A 171 -31.15 -6.30 28.02
N ALA A 172 -30.58 -6.31 29.23
CA ALA A 172 -29.18 -5.94 29.47
C ALA A 172 -28.18 -6.73 28.62
N ASP A 173 -28.39 -8.04 28.47
CA ASP A 173 -27.50 -8.91 27.67
C ASP A 173 -27.52 -8.56 26.18
N PHE A 174 -28.71 -8.22 25.65
CA PHE A 174 -28.85 -7.79 24.26
C PHE A 174 -28.20 -6.42 24.03
N LEU A 175 -28.39 -5.48 24.96
CA LEU A 175 -27.76 -4.17 24.91
C LEU A 175 -26.24 -4.26 24.94
N PHE A 176 -25.69 -5.15 25.77
CA PHE A 176 -24.26 -5.39 25.83
C PHE A 176 -23.73 -5.90 24.46
N GLY A 177 -24.40 -6.86 23.84
CA GLY A 177 -24.04 -7.35 22.50
C GLY A 177 -24.14 -6.26 21.42
N LEU A 178 -25.18 -5.43 21.47
CA LEU A 178 -25.39 -4.36 20.49
C LEU A 178 -24.33 -3.25 20.61
N VAL A 179 -24.02 -2.82 21.84
CA VAL A 179 -23.01 -1.79 22.11
C VAL A 179 -21.61 -2.30 21.74
N THR A 180 -21.26 -3.53 22.11
CA THR A 180 -19.96 -4.13 21.76
C THR A 180 -19.78 -4.27 20.25
N GLY A 181 -20.80 -4.76 19.53
CA GLY A 181 -20.78 -4.83 18.07
C GLY A 181 -20.60 -3.46 17.40
N ARG A 182 -21.31 -2.43 17.88
CA ARG A 182 -21.13 -1.05 17.39
C ARG A 182 -19.73 -0.51 17.62
N LEU A 183 -19.14 -0.75 18.80
CA LEU A 183 -17.78 -0.28 19.09
C LEU A 183 -16.75 -0.92 18.15
N VAL A 184 -16.89 -2.21 17.85
CA VAL A 184 -16.03 -2.90 16.89
C VAL A 184 -16.19 -2.31 15.48
N LEU A 185 -17.43 -2.06 15.05
CA LEU A 185 -17.72 -1.46 13.74
C LEU A 185 -17.11 -0.05 13.63
N ILE A 186 -17.29 0.78 14.65
CA ILE A 186 -16.74 2.15 14.71
C ILE A 186 -15.21 2.12 14.68
N SER A 187 -14.58 1.20 15.41
CA SER A 187 -13.12 1.02 15.40
C SER A 187 -12.59 0.67 14.01
N LEU A 188 -13.26 -0.25 13.30
CA LEU A 188 -12.90 -0.62 11.93
C LEU A 188 -13.08 0.54 10.95
N LEU A 189 -14.18 1.30 11.07
CA LEU A 189 -14.43 2.47 10.24
C LEU A 189 -13.34 3.53 10.43
N ALA A 190 -12.96 3.82 11.68
CA ALA A 190 -11.87 4.74 11.99
C ALA A 190 -10.53 4.26 11.39
N PHE A 191 -10.24 2.96 11.48
CA PHE A 191 -9.06 2.37 10.86
C PHE A 191 -9.06 2.53 9.32
N CYS A 192 -10.18 2.24 8.65
CA CYS A 192 -10.29 2.43 7.20
C CYS A 192 -10.11 3.90 6.78
N LEU A 193 -10.69 4.85 7.51
CA LEU A 193 -10.53 6.28 7.21
C LEU A 193 -9.07 6.76 7.36
N ILE A 194 -8.33 6.22 8.33
CA ILE A 194 -6.90 6.50 8.49
C ILE A 194 -6.10 6.00 7.31
N ILE A 195 -6.44 4.80 6.78
CA ILE A 195 -5.81 4.25 5.58
C ILE A 195 -6.00 5.20 4.40
N ILE A 196 -7.14 5.86 4.25
CA ILE A 196 -7.32 6.86 3.19
C ILE A 196 -6.49 8.13 3.46
N CYS A 197 -6.61 8.70 4.66
CA CYS A 197 -6.05 10.01 4.98
C CYS A 197 -4.52 10.02 5.01
N SER A 198 -3.91 8.97 5.54
CA SER A 198 -2.47 8.93 5.79
C SER A 198 -1.66 8.67 4.52
N PHE A 199 -2.33 8.22 3.47
CA PHE A 199 -1.72 7.25 2.57
C PHE A 199 -2.01 7.54 1.09
N LYS A 200 -2.98 8.45 0.84
CA LYS A 200 -3.13 9.22 -0.42
C LYS A 200 -1.83 9.88 -0.91
N ARG A 201 -0.85 10.11 -0.02
CA ARG A 201 0.41 10.81 -0.33
C ARG A 201 1.51 9.93 -0.96
N ASN A 202 1.32 8.60 -1.00
CA ASN A 202 2.30 7.63 -1.51
C ASN A 202 1.82 6.82 -2.74
N LEU A 203 0.67 7.18 -3.33
CA LEU A 203 0.07 6.56 -4.53
C LEU A 203 0.21 7.46 -5.74
#